data_AF-A0A3Q3FFH7-F1
#
_entry.id   AF-A0A3Q3FFH7-F1
#
_cell.length_a   1.000
_cell.length_b   1.000
_cell.length_c   1.000
_cell.angle_alpha   90.00
_cell.angle_beta   90.00
_cell.angle_gamma   90.00
#
_symmetry.space_group_name_H-M   'P 1'
#
loop_
_entity.id
_entity.type
_entity.pdbx_description
1 polymer ?
#
loop_
_entity_poly.entity_id
_entity_poly.type
_entity_poly.pdbx_seq_one_letter_code
_entity_poly.pdbx_strand_id
1 'polypeptide(L)'
;VCVCVCVCVCVCVCVCISADGEVTSKPMVIENQIENKIAFIRQHAIRVRIHALLVDRYLQTYYDKLGWFSDPYEVFQDIVNDPDKYYIFKSILAKTNVSKFDLPDKEAYQDFFGVNPVSGFKQLSYHCSWSAGCLLENIERAITHTLPALLSGAASPPPPPLPGTCEGPGCEETPKNRWRRQ
;
A
#
# COMPACT_ATOMS: atom_id res chain seq x y z
N VAL A 1 9.62 -1.99 -13.70
CA VAL A 1 10.49 -1.38 -12.67
C VAL A 1 10.01 -1.88 -11.32
N CYS A 2 10.77 -2.78 -10.70
CA CYS A 2 10.43 -3.33 -9.38
C CYS A 2 11.05 -2.42 -8.32
N VAL A 3 10.22 -1.69 -7.58
CA VAL A 3 10.70 -0.87 -6.47
C VAL A 3 10.74 -1.78 -5.24
N CYS A 4 11.86 -2.48 -5.07
CA CYS A 4 12.15 -3.21 -3.84
C CYS A 4 12.49 -2.18 -2.76
N VAL A 5 11.49 -1.79 -1.96
CA VAL A 5 11.78 -1.06 -0.71
C VAL A 5 12.25 -2.11 0.27
N CYS A 6 13.57 -2.30 0.34
CA CYS A 6 14.23 -3.13 1.34
C CYS A 6 14.01 -2.51 2.73
N VAL A 7 12.84 -2.75 3.33
CA VAL A 7 12.65 -2.54 4.77
C VAL A 7 12.98 -3.87 5.45
N CYS A 8 14.27 -4.00 5.75
CA CYS A 8 14.91 -4.92 6.71
C CYS A 8 14.18 -6.25 7.03
N VAL A 9 14.67 -7.30 6.37
CA VAL A 9 14.73 -8.72 6.78
C VAL A 9 13.44 -9.56 6.89
N CYS A 10 12.24 -9.00 6.96
CA CYS A 10 11.01 -9.85 6.98
C CYS A 10 9.99 -9.59 5.87
N VAL A 11 10.19 -8.57 5.02
CA VAL A 11 9.20 -8.21 3.97
C VAL A 11 9.87 -7.97 2.62
N CYS A 12 10.70 -8.92 2.17
CA CYS A 12 10.97 -9.09 0.75
C CYS A 12 9.81 -9.86 0.11
N VAL A 13 8.62 -9.25 0.00
CA VAL A 13 7.58 -9.80 -0.88
C VAL A 13 7.70 -9.09 -2.22
N CYS A 14 8.35 -9.77 -3.15
CA CYS A 14 8.36 -9.46 -4.57
C CYS A 14 6.91 -9.39 -5.08
N VAL A 15 6.38 -8.18 -5.28
CA VAL A 15 5.18 -8.02 -6.11
C VAL A 15 5.64 -8.08 -7.57
N CYS A 16 5.71 -9.29 -8.13
CA CYS A 16 5.81 -9.49 -9.56
C CYS A 16 4.43 -9.21 -10.17
N ILE A 17 4.23 -8.01 -10.74
CA ILE A 17 3.13 -7.78 -11.68
C ILE A 17 3.58 -8.40 -13.00
N SER A 18 3.20 -9.66 -13.25
CA SER A 18 3.27 -10.24 -14.59
C SER A 18 2.21 -9.56 -15.45
N ALA A 19 2.67 -8.75 -16.39
CA ALA A 19 1.87 -8.13 -17.43
C ALA A 19 1.66 -9.14 -18.57
N ASP A 20 0.87 -10.18 -18.33
CA ASP A 20 0.43 -11.08 -19.40
C ASP A 20 -1.03 -10.79 -19.70
N GLY A 21 -1.22 -9.95 -20.73
CA GLY A 21 -2.52 -9.64 -21.30
C GLY A 21 -3.03 -10.82 -22.11
N GLU A 22 -4.04 -11.51 -21.59
CA GLU A 22 -4.87 -12.40 -22.39
C GLU A 22 -6.34 -12.25 -21.99
N VAL A 23 -7.10 -11.57 -22.85
CA VAL A 23 -8.53 -11.35 -22.71
C VAL A 23 -9.24 -12.65 -23.10
N THR A 24 -9.54 -13.47 -22.10
CA THR A 24 -10.48 -14.59 -22.24
C THR A 24 -11.67 -14.36 -21.33
N SER A 25 -12.86 -14.23 -21.93
CA SER A 25 -14.17 -14.25 -21.29
C SER A 25 -14.24 -15.33 -20.20
N LYS A 26 -14.45 -14.95 -18.93
CA LYS A 26 -14.51 -15.91 -17.82
C LYS A 26 -15.69 -15.61 -16.86
N PRO A 27 -16.29 -16.66 -16.26
CA PRO A 27 -17.54 -16.59 -15.49
C PRO A 27 -17.36 -16.00 -14.09
N MET A 28 -18.46 -15.61 -13.43
CA MET A 28 -18.64 -14.99 -12.09
C MET A 28 -17.74 -15.52 -10.94
N VAL A 29 -17.09 -16.67 -11.10
CA VAL A 29 -16.11 -17.23 -10.16
C VAL A 29 -14.79 -16.41 -10.14
N ILE A 30 -14.54 -15.59 -11.17
CA ILE A 30 -13.28 -14.85 -11.33
C ILE A 30 -13.32 -13.45 -10.71
N GLU A 31 -14.47 -12.76 -10.73
CA GLU A 31 -14.65 -11.51 -9.96
C GLU A 31 -14.21 -11.72 -8.50
N ASN A 32 -14.71 -12.76 -7.84
CA ASN A 32 -14.40 -13.06 -6.44
C ASN A 32 -12.90 -13.35 -6.18
N GLN A 33 -12.14 -13.85 -7.17
CA GLN A 33 -10.70 -14.09 -6.98
C GLN A 33 -9.88 -12.81 -7.13
N ILE A 34 -10.30 -11.90 -8.00
CA ILE A 34 -9.61 -10.62 -8.24
C ILE A 34 -9.91 -9.64 -7.09
N GLU A 35 -11.15 -9.58 -6.62
CA GLU A 35 -11.54 -8.78 -5.45
C GLU A 35 -10.78 -9.20 -4.18
N ASN A 36 -10.68 -10.52 -3.94
CA ASN A 36 -9.92 -11.06 -2.81
C ASN A 36 -8.41 -10.73 -2.91
N LYS A 37 -7.82 -10.77 -4.11
CA LYS A 37 -6.41 -10.40 -4.32
C LYS A 37 -6.17 -8.89 -4.08
N ILE A 38 -7.06 -8.02 -4.56
CA ILE A 38 -6.95 -6.57 -4.34
C ILE A 38 -7.13 -6.24 -2.86
N ALA A 39 -8.08 -6.88 -2.18
CA ALA A 39 -8.26 -6.74 -0.74
C ALA A 39 -7.00 -7.15 0.03
N PHE A 40 -6.38 -8.27 -0.32
CA PHE A 40 -5.10 -8.69 0.26
C PHE A 40 -3.99 -7.67 0.06
N ILE A 41 -3.82 -7.14 -1.16
CA ILE A 41 -2.82 -6.10 -1.46
C ILE A 41 -3.08 -4.84 -0.65
N ARG A 42 -4.35 -4.43 -0.51
CA ARG A 42 -4.73 -3.26 0.30
C ARG A 42 -4.37 -3.46 1.78
N GLN A 43 -4.69 -4.63 2.33
CA GLN A 43 -4.34 -4.96 3.72
C GLN A 43 -2.83 -5.00 3.93
N HIS A 44 -2.08 -5.58 2.99
CA HIS A 44 -0.63 -5.58 3.05
C HIS A 44 -0.05 -4.16 3.01
N ALA A 45 -0.54 -3.31 2.11
CA ALA A 45 -0.12 -1.91 2.03
C ALA A 45 -0.43 -1.13 3.31
N ILE A 46 -1.59 -1.37 3.94
CA ILE A 46 -1.93 -0.79 5.25
C ILE A 46 -0.90 -1.23 6.30
N ARG A 47 -0.59 -2.53 6.41
CA ARG A 47 0.43 -3.02 7.34
C ARG A 47 1.79 -2.37 7.11
N VAL A 48 2.24 -2.26 5.85
CA VAL A 48 3.51 -1.62 5.49
C VAL A 48 3.52 -0.15 5.91
N ARG A 49 2.43 0.59 5.66
CA ARG A 49 2.29 1.99 6.09
C ARG A 49 2.36 2.12 7.61
N ILE A 50 1.63 1.28 8.33
CA ILE A 50 1.63 1.28 9.80
C ILE A 50 3.02 0.97 10.35
N HIS A 51 3.72 -0.02 9.79
CA HIS A 51 5.08 -0.35 10.21
C HIS A 51 6.04 0.83 10.01
N ALA A 52 6.00 1.45 8.82
CA ALA A 52 6.84 2.58 8.49
C ALA A 52 6.60 3.77 9.45
N LEU A 53 5.33 4.05 9.78
CA LEU A 53 4.95 5.08 10.76
C LEU A 53 5.45 4.78 12.17
N LEU A 54 5.34 3.52 12.62
CA LEU A 54 5.79 3.12 13.96
C LEU A 54 7.31 3.22 14.06
N VAL A 55 8.07 2.66 13.11
CA VAL A 55 9.53 2.74 13.10
C VAL A 55 9.99 4.22 13.09
N ASP A 56 9.36 5.05 12.27
CA ASP A 56 9.66 6.49 12.24
C ASP A 56 9.39 7.17 13.60
N ARG A 57 8.29 6.83 14.26
CA ARG A 57 7.97 7.37 15.59
C ARG A 57 8.95 6.90 16.67
N TYR A 58 9.39 5.65 16.61
CA TYR A 58 10.47 5.14 17.48
C TYR A 58 11.77 5.91 17.24
N LEU A 59 12.15 6.14 15.98
CA LEU A 59 13.35 6.90 15.64
C LEU A 59 13.28 8.35 16.12
N GLN A 60 12.17 9.04 15.89
CA GLN A 60 11.96 10.40 16.38
C GLN A 60 12.13 10.45 17.90
N THR A 61 11.43 9.56 18.62
CA THR A 61 11.51 9.49 20.08
C THR A 61 12.93 9.20 20.56
N TYR A 62 13.63 8.27 19.90
CA TYR A 62 15.02 7.95 20.21
C TYR A 62 15.92 9.19 20.10
N TYR A 63 15.89 9.91 18.97
CA TYR A 63 16.70 11.11 18.79
C TYR A 63 16.29 12.26 19.71
N ASP A 64 15.00 12.40 20.01
CA ASP A 64 14.48 13.42 20.95
C ASP A 64 14.94 13.16 22.40
N LYS A 65 15.15 11.89 22.76
CA LYS A 65 15.59 11.46 24.11
C LYS A 65 17.09 11.25 24.22
N LEU A 66 17.80 11.20 23.10
CA LEU A 66 19.25 11.12 23.04
C LEU A 66 19.85 12.47 23.46
N GLY A 67 19.93 12.70 24.77
CA GLY A 67 20.61 13.84 25.37
C GLY A 67 22.14 13.70 25.25
N TRP A 68 22.87 14.77 25.59
CA TRP A 68 24.33 14.81 25.50
C TRP A 68 25.00 13.67 26.29
N PHE A 69 24.56 13.42 27.52
CA PHE A 69 25.19 12.46 28.43
C PHE A 69 24.44 11.13 28.55
N SER A 70 23.47 10.88 27.66
CA SER A 70 22.67 9.66 27.71
C SER A 70 23.38 8.51 27.03
N ASP A 71 23.31 7.31 27.61
CA ASP A 71 23.75 6.09 26.94
C ASP A 71 22.75 5.72 25.82
N PRO A 72 23.17 5.61 24.56
CA PRO A 72 22.27 5.31 23.44
C PRO A 72 21.52 3.98 23.58
N TYR A 73 22.17 2.96 24.17
CA TYR A 73 21.58 1.64 24.34
C TYR A 73 20.51 1.68 25.44
N GLU A 74 20.80 2.27 26.60
CA GLU A 74 19.83 2.41 27.69
C GLU A 74 18.61 3.24 27.27
N VAL A 75 18.82 4.36 26.57
CA VAL A 75 17.72 5.20 26.07
C VAL A 75 16.81 4.39 25.16
N PHE A 76 17.37 3.68 24.20
CA PHE A 76 16.56 2.92 23.26
C PHE A 76 15.86 1.73 23.92
N GLN A 77 16.52 1.04 24.86
CA GLN A 77 15.91 -0.02 25.65
C GLN A 77 14.73 0.49 26.49
N ASP A 78 14.84 1.64 27.16
CA ASP A 78 13.71 2.22 27.92
C ASP A 78 12.52 2.56 26.99
N ILE A 79 12.78 3.06 25.78
CA ILE A 79 11.72 3.35 24.79
C ILE A 79 11.00 2.09 24.32
N VAL A 80 11.75 1.02 24.01
CA VAL A 80 11.20 -0.23 23.50
C VAL A 80 10.50 -1.05 24.59
N ASN A 81 10.98 -0.98 25.83
CA ASN A 81 10.38 -1.67 26.98
C ASN A 81 9.07 -1.01 27.43
N ASP A 82 8.95 0.31 27.36
CA ASP A 82 7.73 1.05 27.71
C ASP A 82 7.35 2.09 26.64
N PRO A 83 6.81 1.65 25.48
CA PRO A 83 6.42 2.57 24.41
C PRO A 83 5.19 3.43 24.77
N ASP A 84 4.44 3.07 25.80
CA ASP A 84 3.29 3.84 26.28
C ASP A 84 3.73 5.10 27.04
N LYS A 85 4.80 5.03 27.84
CA LYS A 85 5.47 6.18 28.46
C LYS A 85 5.83 7.28 27.45
N TYR A 86 6.16 6.86 26.23
CA TYR A 86 6.55 7.75 25.13
C TYR A 86 5.43 8.05 24.13
N TYR A 87 4.21 7.58 24.42
CA TYR A 87 3.03 7.77 23.57
C TYR A 87 3.25 7.29 22.13
N ILE A 88 4.08 6.25 21.90
CA ILE A 88 4.42 5.78 20.54
C ILE A 88 3.15 5.39 19.79
N PHE A 89 2.44 4.36 20.28
CA PHE A 89 1.22 3.86 19.64
C PHE A 89 0.08 4.88 19.66
N LYS A 90 -0.06 5.64 20.75
CA LYS A 90 -1.08 6.71 20.88
C LYS A 90 -0.91 7.80 19.82
N SER A 91 0.33 8.19 19.52
CA SER A 91 0.61 9.20 18.48
C SER A 91 0.32 8.69 17.07
N ILE A 92 0.50 7.39 16.82
CA ILE A 92 0.17 6.77 15.54
C ILE A 92 -1.34 6.61 15.38
N LEU A 93 -2.06 6.21 16.44
CA LEU A 93 -3.52 6.15 16.48
C LEU A 93 -4.20 7.49 16.23
N ALA A 94 -3.55 8.61 16.58
CA ALA A 94 -4.10 9.94 16.34
C ALA A 94 -4.09 10.36 14.85
N LYS A 95 -3.48 9.59 13.94
CA LYS A 95 -3.47 9.86 12.50
C LYS A 95 -4.78 9.42 11.85
N THR A 96 -5.30 10.23 10.92
CA THR A 96 -6.66 10.14 10.35
C THR A 96 -6.99 8.88 9.51
N ASN A 97 -6.05 7.96 9.32
CA ASN A 97 -6.22 6.74 8.54
C ASN A 97 -5.52 5.55 9.21
N VAL A 98 -5.63 5.45 10.53
CA VAL A 98 -5.04 4.37 11.34
C VAL A 98 -6.12 3.79 12.23
N SER A 99 -6.32 2.47 12.15
CA SER A 99 -7.20 1.74 13.07
C SER A 99 -6.39 1.07 14.17
N LYS A 100 -7.00 0.91 15.35
CA LYS A 100 -6.43 0.08 16.43
C LYS A 100 -6.23 -1.37 16.00
N PHE A 101 -7.12 -1.88 15.14
CA PHE A 101 -7.05 -3.26 14.66
C PHE A 101 -5.87 -3.51 13.71
N ASP A 102 -5.31 -2.44 13.12
CA ASP A 102 -4.17 -2.54 12.20
C ASP A 102 -2.82 -2.46 12.95
N LEU A 103 -2.85 -2.09 14.24
CA LEU A 103 -1.64 -1.96 15.05
C LEU A 103 -1.24 -3.31 15.66
N PRO A 104 0.05 -3.66 15.61
CA PRO A 104 0.57 -4.80 16.34
C PRO A 104 0.66 -4.49 17.83
N ASP A 105 0.79 -5.55 18.64
CA ASP A 105 1.07 -5.43 20.06
C ASP A 105 2.47 -4.86 20.32
N LYS A 106 2.68 -4.29 21.51
CA LYS A 106 3.94 -3.61 21.85
C LYS A 106 5.13 -4.59 21.90
N GLU A 107 4.89 -5.83 22.31
CA GLU A 107 5.87 -6.91 22.37
C GLU A 107 6.45 -7.21 20.99
N ALA A 108 5.66 -7.05 19.91
CA ALA A 108 6.13 -7.28 18.55
C ALA A 108 7.28 -6.34 18.14
N TYR A 109 7.33 -5.12 18.70
CA TYR A 109 8.42 -4.19 18.43
C TYR A 109 9.63 -4.41 19.36
N GLN A 110 9.42 -5.02 20.52
CA GLN A 110 10.53 -5.50 21.36
C GLN A 110 11.30 -6.59 20.62
N ASP A 111 10.61 -7.58 20.07
CA ASP A 111 11.21 -8.65 19.27
C ASP A 111 11.86 -8.11 18.00
N PHE A 112 11.17 -7.22 17.28
CA PHE A 112 11.69 -6.62 16.04
C PHE A 112 13.01 -5.89 16.26
N PHE A 113 13.08 -5.03 17.27
CA PHE A 113 14.28 -4.24 17.56
C PHE A 113 15.36 -5.03 18.29
N GLY A 114 15.01 -6.16 18.92
CA GLY A 114 15.99 -7.12 19.45
C GLY A 114 16.86 -7.74 18.35
N VAL A 115 16.34 -7.85 17.13
CA VAL A 115 17.07 -8.37 15.96
C VAL A 115 17.57 -7.24 15.04
N ASN A 116 16.84 -6.12 14.95
CA ASN A 116 17.15 -5.03 14.04
C ASN A 116 17.51 -3.76 14.83
N PRO A 117 18.79 -3.38 14.97
CA PRO A 117 19.17 -2.23 15.78
C PRO A 117 18.67 -0.90 15.20
N VAL A 118 18.30 0.03 16.07
CA VAL A 118 17.74 1.34 15.70
C VAL A 118 18.64 2.15 14.75
N SER A 119 19.96 2.01 14.89
CA SER A 119 20.96 2.66 14.05
C SER A 119 20.90 2.26 12.57
N GLY A 120 20.28 1.12 12.26
CA GLY A 120 20.10 0.61 10.89
C GLY A 120 18.99 1.31 10.11
N PHE A 121 18.18 2.16 10.75
CA PHE A 121 17.01 2.78 10.14
C PHE A 121 17.19 4.28 9.90
N LYS A 122 16.40 4.80 8.96
CA LYS A 122 16.31 6.23 8.64
C LYS A 122 14.87 6.71 8.83
N GLN A 123 14.72 7.97 9.21
CA GLN A 123 13.39 8.61 9.29
C GLN A 123 12.73 8.67 7.91
N LEU A 124 11.40 8.68 7.88
CA LEU A 124 10.63 8.71 6.63
C LEU A 124 10.97 9.90 5.74
N SER A 125 11.25 11.06 6.35
CA SER A 125 11.65 12.28 5.65
C SER A 125 12.93 12.10 4.81
N TYR A 126 13.84 11.23 5.25
CA TYR A 126 15.08 10.92 4.53
C TYR A 126 14.82 10.29 3.15
N HIS A 127 13.67 9.64 2.98
CA HIS A 127 13.29 8.97 1.74
C HIS A 127 12.42 9.83 0.82
N CYS A 128 12.13 11.08 1.20
CA CYS A 128 11.40 11.99 0.33
C CYS A 128 12.30 12.51 -0.78
N SER A 129 11.78 12.47 -2.01
CA SER A 129 12.46 13.00 -3.19
C SER A 129 11.68 14.18 -3.75
N TRP A 130 12.38 15.20 -4.25
CA TRP A 130 11.73 16.35 -4.89
C TRP A 130 10.87 15.95 -6.10
N SER A 131 11.33 14.99 -6.91
CA SER A 131 10.65 14.56 -8.14
C SER A 131 9.59 13.49 -7.93
N ALA A 132 9.80 12.59 -6.96
CA ALA A 132 8.93 11.42 -6.73
C ALA A 132 8.02 11.55 -5.49
N GLY A 133 8.10 12.68 -4.78
CA GLY A 133 7.40 12.91 -3.52
C GLY A 133 7.90 12.03 -2.38
N CYS A 134 7.07 11.88 -1.35
CA CYS A 134 7.36 11.04 -0.20
C CYS A 134 6.72 9.64 -0.35
N LEU A 135 7.46 8.60 0.03
CA LEU A 135 6.98 7.21 -0.03
C LEU A 135 5.69 6.98 0.78
N LEU A 136 5.55 7.66 1.92
CA LEU A 136 4.37 7.58 2.77
C LEU A 136 3.10 8.10 2.06
N GLU A 137 3.22 9.20 1.33
CA GLU A 137 2.10 9.76 0.56
C GLU A 137 1.73 8.85 -0.62
N ASN A 138 2.74 8.26 -1.26
CA ASN A 138 2.53 7.35 -2.37
C ASN A 138 1.80 6.07 -1.93
N ILE A 139 2.17 5.48 -0.79
CA ILE A 139 1.46 4.32 -0.25
C ILE A 139 0.05 4.67 0.24
N GLU A 140 -0.14 5.86 0.83
CA GLU A 140 -1.48 6.32 1.24
C GLU A 140 -2.40 6.50 0.03
N ARG A 141 -1.93 7.16 -1.03
CA ARG A 141 -2.66 7.28 -2.30
C ARG A 141 -3.00 5.93 -2.92
N ALA A 142 -2.09 4.96 -2.85
CA ALA A 142 -2.34 3.62 -3.35
C ALA A 142 -3.47 2.93 -2.57
N ILE A 143 -3.47 3.04 -1.23
CA ILE A 143 -4.49 2.44 -0.35
C ILE A 143 -5.87 3.08 -0.53
N THR A 144 -5.94 4.41 -0.67
CA THR A 144 -7.20 5.16 -0.66
C THR A 144 -7.81 5.36 -2.04
N HIS A 145 -7.00 5.42 -3.10
CA HIS A 145 -7.48 5.72 -4.44
C HIS A 145 -7.16 4.62 -5.45
N THR A 146 -5.89 4.26 -5.61
CA THR A 146 -5.46 3.39 -6.72
C THR A 146 -6.04 1.98 -6.59
N LEU A 147 -5.90 1.34 -5.43
CA LEU A 147 -6.38 -0.04 -5.24
C LEU A 147 -7.92 -0.14 -5.33
N PRO A 148 -8.72 0.75 -4.71
CA PRO A 148 -10.16 0.75 -4.90
C PRO A 148 -10.58 0.98 -6.35
N ALA A 149 -9.92 1.89 -7.08
CA ALA A 149 -10.27 2.19 -8.47
C ALA A 149 -10.05 1.00 -9.41
N LEU A 150 -9.11 0.09 -9.11
CA LEU A 150 -8.92 -1.15 -9.87
C LEU A 150 -10.12 -2.09 -9.77
N LEU A 151 -10.88 -2.06 -8.68
CA LEU A 151 -12.12 -2.82 -8.53
C LEU A 151 -13.21 -2.25 -9.44
N SER A 152 -13.32 -0.91 -9.51
CA SER A 152 -14.32 -0.23 -10.35
C SER A 152 -14.00 -0.30 -11.84
N GLY A 153 -12.73 -0.27 -12.22
CA GLY A 153 -12.30 -0.40 -13.62
C GLY A 153 -12.38 -1.82 -14.17
N ALA A 154 -12.46 -2.83 -13.29
CA ALA A 154 -12.75 -4.21 -13.67
C ALA A 154 -14.24 -4.45 -13.94
N ALA A 155 -15.13 -3.53 -13.55
CA ALA A 155 -16.52 -3.56 -13.98
C ALA A 155 -16.59 -3.16 -15.47
N SER A 156 -16.94 -4.13 -16.32
CA SER A 156 -17.08 -3.94 -17.76
C SER A 156 -17.95 -2.73 -18.13
N PRO A 157 -17.69 -2.05 -19.27
CA PRO A 157 -18.64 -1.07 -19.81
C PRO A 157 -20.03 -1.73 -19.95
N PRO A 158 -21.12 -0.96 -19.82
CA PRO A 158 -22.47 -1.50 -19.97
C PRO A 158 -22.57 -2.27 -21.29
N PRO A 159 -23.24 -3.43 -21.30
CA PRO A 159 -23.34 -4.24 -22.50
C PRO A 159 -23.84 -3.37 -23.66
N PRO A 160 -23.25 -3.50 -24.87
CA PRO A 160 -23.77 -2.79 -26.02
C PRO A 160 -25.27 -3.09 -26.14
N PRO A 161 -26.10 -2.08 -26.48
CA PRO A 161 -27.52 -2.30 -26.65
C PRO A 161 -27.74 -3.46 -27.63
N LEU A 162 -28.69 -4.33 -27.28
CA LEU A 162 -29.08 -5.47 -28.11
C LEU A 162 -29.29 -5.01 -29.56
N PRO A 163 -28.82 -5.77 -30.57
CA PRO A 163 -29.01 -5.41 -31.96
C PRO A 163 -30.52 -5.38 -32.25
N GLY A 164 -31.05 -4.19 -32.53
CA GLY A 164 -32.44 -4.00 -32.96
C GLY A 164 -33.22 -2.83 -32.35
N THR A 165 -32.67 -2.05 -31.42
CA THR A 165 -33.42 -0.93 -30.81
C THR A 165 -32.71 0.42 -30.94
N CYS A 166 -32.54 0.88 -32.18
CA CYS A 166 -32.17 2.26 -32.45
C CYS A 166 -33.24 2.91 -33.35
N GLU A 167 -34.30 3.43 -32.72
CA GLU A 167 -35.23 4.36 -33.34
C GLU A 167 -34.80 5.78 -32.99
N GLY A 168 -34.07 6.42 -33.90
CA GLY A 168 -33.67 7.82 -33.77
C GLY A 168 -32.96 8.31 -35.04
N PRO A 169 -33.09 9.59 -35.43
CA PRO A 169 -32.68 10.11 -36.74
C PRO A 169 -31.15 10.23 -36.94
N GLY A 170 -30.33 9.51 -36.17
CA GLY A 170 -28.86 9.56 -36.22
C GLY A 170 -28.17 8.26 -36.65
N CYS A 171 -28.91 7.22 -37.03
CA CYS A 171 -28.35 5.94 -37.45
C CYS A 171 -28.22 5.87 -38.99
N GLU A 172 -27.25 6.57 -39.55
CA GLU A 172 -26.74 6.26 -40.90
C GLU A 172 -25.55 5.31 -40.78
N GLU A 173 -25.80 4.00 -40.97
CA GLU A 173 -24.72 3.05 -41.21
C GLU A 173 -24.37 3.04 -42.70
N THR A 174 -23.14 3.46 -43.04
CA THR A 174 -22.57 3.15 -44.35
C THR A 174 -21.93 1.76 -44.31
N PRO A 175 -22.38 0.78 -45.12
CA PRO A 175 -21.85 -0.58 -45.06
C PRO A 175 -20.46 -0.65 -45.71
N LYS A 176 -19.40 -0.82 -44.88
CA LYS A 176 -18.07 -1.19 -45.36
C LYS A 176 -18.02 -2.71 -45.64
N ASN A 177 -18.38 -3.07 -46.86
CA ASN A 177 -18.19 -4.43 -47.38
C ASN A 177 -16.69 -4.72 -47.58
N ARG A 178 -16.04 -5.42 -46.63
CA ARG A 178 -14.62 -5.80 -46.69
C ARG A 178 -14.41 -7.24 -47.15
N TRP A 179 -15.06 -7.69 -48.23
CA TRP A 179 -14.64 -8.90 -48.95
C TRP A 179 -15.05 -8.83 -50.43
N ARG A 180 -14.09 -8.51 -51.31
CA ARG A 180 -14.17 -8.84 -52.74
C ARG A 180 -12.78 -9.37 -53.18
N ARG A 181 -12.83 -10.55 -53.79
CA ARG A 181 -11.74 -11.45 -54.22
C ARG A 181 -10.56 -10.77 -54.93
N GLN A 182 -9.40 -11.39 -54.84
CA GLN A 182 -8.69 -11.92 -56.02
C GLN A 182 -8.29 -13.37 -55.74
#